data_AF-A0A1I3LV75-F1
#
_entry.id   AF-A0A1I3LV75-F1
#
_cell.length_a   1.000
_cell.length_b   1.000
_cell.length_c   1.000
_cell.angle_alpha   90.00
_cell.angle_beta   90.00
_cell.angle_gamma   90.00
#
_symmetry.space_group_name_H-M   'P 1'
#
loop_
_entity.id
_entity.type
_entity.pdbx_description
1 polymer ?
#
loop_
_entity_poly.entity_id
_entity_poly.type
_entity_poly.pdbx_seq_one_letter_code
_entity_poly.pdbx_strand_id
1 'polypeptide(L)'
;MNRKWYIYYFITLSVFAIGRWWIVQHYQLASSTPLANGQQTLLIWVSVFFLLLFGPAFYFSVRKLNRMIAARIKRFRIFTYVYSLFFSLLIFGVVYFMFLLLFYRSVY
;
A
#
# COMPACT_ATOMS: atom_id res chain seq x y z
N MET A 1 7.03 -17.61 10.24
CA MET A 1 6.15 -16.42 10.13
C MET A 1 5.06 -16.55 11.20
N ASN A 2 4.86 -15.56 12.08
CA ASN A 2 4.04 -15.71 13.30
C ASN A 2 2.54 -15.75 12.96
N ARG A 3 1.76 -16.66 13.56
CA ARG A 3 0.32 -16.90 13.28
C ARG A 3 -0.53 -15.62 13.28
N LYS A 4 -0.18 -14.67 14.15
CA LYS A 4 -0.85 -13.37 14.28
C LYS A 4 -0.80 -12.52 13.00
N TRP A 5 0.30 -12.58 12.25
CA TRP A 5 0.43 -11.84 10.99
C TRP A 5 -0.49 -12.39 9.90
N TYR A 6 -0.64 -13.72 9.81
CA TYR A 6 -1.57 -14.33 8.86
C TYR A 6 -3.02 -13.91 9.13
N ILE A 7 -3.42 -13.89 10.41
CA ILE A 7 -4.77 -13.46 10.80
C ILE A 7 -4.98 -11.98 10.45
N TYR A 8 -3.99 -11.12 10.75
CA TYR A 8 -4.03 -9.71 10.36
C TYR A 8 -4.24 -9.56 8.85
N TYR A 9 -3.36 -10.16 8.04
CA TYR A 9 -3.45 -10.05 6.58
C TYR A 9 -4.75 -10.62 6.02
N PHE A 10 -5.25 -11.73 6.57
CA PHE A 10 -6.52 -12.33 6.16
C PHE A 10 -7.70 -11.39 6.44
N ILE A 11 -7.78 -10.82 7.63
CA ILE A 11 -8.84 -9.86 8.00
C ILE A 11 -8.76 -8.63 7.11
N THR A 12 -7.57 -8.05 6.95
CA THR A 12 -7.33 -6.87 6.12
C THR A 12 -7.77 -7.13 4.68
N LEU A 13 -7.35 -8.23 4.05
CA LEU A 13 -7.77 -8.62 2.70
C LEU A 13 -9.29 -8.82 2.58
N SER A 14 -9.90 -9.47 3.57
CA SER A 14 -11.35 -9.73 3.56
C SER A 14 -12.15 -8.43 3.64
N VAL A 15 -11.77 -7.53 4.55
CA VAL A 15 -12.40 -6.20 4.69
C VAL A 15 -12.25 -5.39 3.40
N PHE A 16 -11.09 -5.46 2.75
CA PHE A 16 -10.87 -4.77 1.49
C PHE A 16 -11.75 -5.29 0.36
N ALA A 17 -11.84 -6.61 0.19
CA ALA A 17 -12.65 -7.22 -0.85
C ALA A 17 -14.13 -6.84 -0.67
N ILE A 18 -14.65 -6.94 0.55
CA ILE A 18 -16.03 -6.58 0.90
C ILE A 18 -16.27 -5.08 0.68
N GLY A 19 -15.39 -4.22 1.21
CA GLY A 19 -15.54 -2.78 1.07
C GLY A 19 -15.45 -2.30 -0.37
N ARG A 20 -14.52 -2.86 -1.16
CA ARG A 20 -14.40 -2.55 -2.59
C ARG A 20 -15.66 -2.98 -3.34
N TRP A 21 -16.14 -4.20 -3.10
CA TRP A 21 -17.37 -4.68 -3.72
C TRP A 21 -18.56 -3.77 -3.38
N TRP A 22 -18.70 -3.39 -2.11
CA TRP A 22 -19.77 -2.48 -1.67
C TRP A 22 -19.69 -1.12 -2.36
N ILE A 23 -18.50 -0.50 -2.44
CA ILE A 23 -18.31 0.79 -3.12
C ILE A 23 -18.69 0.68 -4.60
N VAL A 24 -18.23 -0.37 -5.29
CA VAL A 24 -18.52 -0.56 -6.71
C VAL A 24 -20.02 -0.70 -6.97
N GLN A 25 -20.74 -1.45 -6.13
CA GLN A 25 -22.18 -1.63 -6.25
C GLN A 25 -22.96 -0.37 -5.86
N HIS A 26 -22.64 0.22 -4.71
CA HIS A 26 -23.37 1.37 -4.16
C HIS A 26 -23.25 2.61 -5.04
N TYR A 27 -22.05 2.86 -5.58
CA TYR A 27 -21.82 3.99 -6.48
C TYR A 27 -22.05 3.66 -7.97
N GLN A 28 -22.53 2.44 -8.26
CA GLN A 28 -22.82 1.98 -9.62
C GLN A 28 -21.64 2.19 -10.59
N LEU A 29 -20.41 1.96 -10.12
CA LEU A 29 -19.21 2.31 -10.89
C LEU A 29 -19.02 1.46 -12.16
N ALA A 30 -19.72 0.32 -12.24
CA ALA A 30 -19.76 -0.53 -13.43
C ALA A 30 -20.95 -0.22 -14.37
N SER A 31 -21.78 0.79 -14.06
CA SER A 31 -22.93 1.18 -14.88
C SER A 31 -22.56 2.29 -15.87
N SER A 32 -23.45 2.57 -16.83
CA SER A 32 -23.31 3.68 -17.78
C SER A 32 -23.44 5.07 -17.13
N THR A 33 -23.94 5.16 -15.89
CA THR A 33 -24.16 6.41 -15.15
C THR A 33 -23.57 6.32 -13.74
N PRO A 34 -22.23 6.33 -13.60
CA PRO A 34 -21.58 6.26 -12.30
C PRO A 34 -21.87 7.53 -11.48
N LEU A 35 -22.06 7.36 -10.17
CA LEU A 35 -22.21 8.48 -9.24
C LEU A 35 -20.88 9.24 -9.13
N ALA A 36 -20.93 10.58 -9.20
CA ALA A 36 -19.77 11.46 -9.28
C ALA A 36 -18.72 11.22 -8.18
N ASN A 37 -19.14 10.87 -6.96
CA ASN A 37 -18.23 10.69 -5.83
C ASN A 37 -17.64 9.28 -5.73
N GLY A 38 -18.12 8.31 -6.49
CA GLY A 38 -17.72 6.91 -6.31
C GLY A 38 -16.27 6.63 -6.69
N GLN A 39 -15.75 7.33 -7.71
CA GLN A 39 -14.36 7.19 -8.14
C GLN A 39 -13.39 7.67 -7.05
N GLN A 40 -13.67 8.84 -6.47
CA GLN A 40 -12.85 9.39 -5.38
C GLN A 40 -12.91 8.49 -4.14
N THR A 41 -14.09 7.99 -3.78
CA THR A 41 -14.25 7.05 -2.66
C THR A 41 -13.46 5.76 -2.89
N LEU A 42 -13.52 5.19 -4.10
CA LEU A 42 -12.77 3.99 -4.44
C LEU A 42 -11.25 4.22 -4.40
N LEU A 43 -10.78 5.35 -4.94
CA LEU A 43 -9.37 5.72 -4.90
C LEU A 43 -8.89 5.81 -3.45
N ILE A 44 -9.58 6.56 -2.60
CA ILE A 44 -9.25 6.70 -1.18
C ILE A 44 -9.24 5.34 -0.48
N TRP A 45 -10.25 4.49 -0.74
CA TRP A 45 -10.34 3.16 -0.16
C TRP A 45 -9.14 2.28 -0.52
N VAL A 46 -8.76 2.24 -1.80
CA VAL A 46 -7.61 1.48 -2.29
C VAL A 46 -6.31 2.03 -1.72
N SER A 47 -6.16 3.35 -1.63
CA SER A 47 -4.96 3.99 -1.07
C SER A 47 -4.80 3.74 0.44
N VAL A 48 -5.87 3.89 1.22
CA VAL A 48 -5.86 3.60 2.66
C VAL A 48 -5.55 2.12 2.89
N PHE A 49 -6.17 1.25 2.10
CA PHE A 49 -5.91 -0.18 2.20
C PHE A 49 -4.45 -0.54 1.89
N PHE A 50 -3.88 0.06 0.84
CA PHE A 50 -2.47 -0.15 0.51
C PHE A 50 -1.54 0.20 1.67
N LEU A 51 -1.78 1.34 2.34
CA LEU A 51 -1.01 1.74 3.51
C LEU A 51 -1.19 0.78 4.67
N LEU A 52 -2.39 0.25 4.90
CA LEU A 52 -2.63 -0.75 5.94
C LEU A 52 -1.91 -2.06 5.61
N LEU A 53 -1.98 -2.52 4.37
CA LEU A 53 -1.42 -3.80 3.94
C LEU A 53 0.12 -3.78 3.92
N PHE A 54 0.70 -2.76 3.31
CA PHE A 54 2.15 -2.69 3.06
C PHE A 54 2.90 -1.76 4.00
N GLY A 55 2.23 -0.79 4.64
CA GLY A 55 2.86 0.19 5.51
C GLY A 55 3.65 -0.42 6.67
N PRO A 56 3.10 -1.38 7.43
CA PRO A 56 3.86 -2.05 8.50
C PRO A 56 5.11 -2.76 7.96
N ALA A 57 4.97 -3.52 6.86
CA ALA A 57 6.09 -4.23 6.24
C ALA A 57 7.17 -3.26 5.73
N PHE A 58 6.76 -2.15 5.12
CA PHE A 58 7.65 -1.10 4.67
C PHE A 58 8.40 -0.45 5.84
N TYR A 59 7.68 -0.07 6.90
CA TYR A 59 8.28 0.50 8.11
C TYR A 59 9.32 -0.43 8.73
N PHE A 60 9.01 -1.72 8.89
CA PHE A 60 9.97 -2.70 9.42
C PHE A 60 11.18 -2.88 8.50
N SER A 61 10.98 -2.87 7.19
CA SER A 61 12.06 -3.00 6.21
C SER A 61 13.01 -1.80 6.26
N VAL A 62 12.47 -0.57 6.25
CA VAL A 62 13.26 0.66 6.39
C VAL A 62 13.99 0.69 7.73
N ARG A 63 13.32 0.33 8.84
CA ARG A 63 13.97 0.29 10.16
C ARG A 63 15.11 -0.73 10.21
N LYS A 64 14.93 -1.91 9.61
CA LYS A 64 15.99 -2.94 9.54
C LYS A 64 17.15 -2.46 8.69
N LEU A 65 16.88 -1.90 7.52
CA LEU A 65 17.87 -1.31 6.63
C LEU A 65 18.68 -0.23 7.33
N ASN A 66 18.00 0.62 8.10
CA ASN A 66 18.63 1.68 8.85
C ASN A 66 19.59 1.18 9.92
N ARG A 67 19.23 0.09 10.63
CA ARG A 67 20.12 -0.57 11.60
C ARG A 67 21.34 -1.20 10.94
N MET A 68 21.16 -1.81 9.76
CA MET A 68 22.27 -2.39 9.00
C MET A 68 23.25 -1.33 8.53
N ILE A 69 22.75 -0.19 8.03
CA ILE A 69 23.58 0.97 7.65
C ILE A 69 24.35 1.50 8.85
N ALA A 70 23.69 1.68 10.00
CA ALA A 70 24.34 2.15 11.23
C ALA A 70 25.49 1.24 11.67
N ALA A 71 25.31 -0.07 11.57
CA ALA A 71 26.30 -1.05 12.02
C ALA A 71 27.50 -1.18 11.08
N ARG A 72 27.28 -1.04 9.76
CA ARG A 72 28.31 -1.33 8.74
C ARG A 72 29.03 -0.09 8.20
N ILE A 73 28.38 1.07 8.21
CA ILE A 73 28.86 2.27 7.52
C ILE A 73 29.19 3.36 8.54
N LYS A 74 30.49 3.61 8.73
CA LYS A 74 30.99 4.66 9.64
C LYS A 74 31.18 6.01 8.93
N ARG A 75 31.58 6.02 7.66
CA ARG A 75 31.82 7.23 6.85
C ARG A 75 30.71 7.40 5.80
N PHE A 76 30.24 8.63 5.54
CA PHE A 76 29.11 8.94 4.63
C PHE A 76 27.77 8.28 4.98
N ARG A 77 27.56 8.00 6.26
CA ARG A 77 26.36 7.33 6.78
C ARG A 77 25.07 8.07 6.39
N ILE A 78 25.05 9.40 6.52
CA ILE A 78 23.90 10.25 6.18
C ILE A 78 23.55 10.13 4.69
N PHE A 79 24.56 10.20 3.81
CA PHE A 79 24.34 10.07 2.36
C PHE A 79 23.74 8.70 2.01
N THR A 80 24.27 7.63 2.62
CA THR A 80 23.75 6.27 2.40
C THR A 80 22.33 6.11 2.92
N TYR A 81 22.00 6.73 4.06
CA TYR A 81 20.62 6.76 4.58
C TYR A 81 19.65 7.43 3.62
N VAL A 82 20.00 8.62 3.12
CA VAL A 82 19.15 9.37 2.20
C VAL A 82 18.91 8.58 0.92
N TYR A 83 19.98 8.05 0.33
CA TYR A 83 19.88 7.23 -0.88
C TYR A 83 19.02 5.98 -0.66
N SER A 84 19.26 5.27 0.44
CA SER A 84 18.51 4.08 0.82
C SER A 84 17.02 4.35 1.08
N LEU A 85 16.70 5.47 1.71
CA LEU A 85 15.32 5.89 1.95
C LEU A 85 14.64 6.23 0.61
N PHE A 86 15.32 7.00 -0.24
CA PHE A 86 14.80 7.38 -1.56
C PHE A 86 14.53 6.15 -2.45
N PHE A 87 15.48 5.21 -2.49
CA PHE A 87 15.30 3.95 -3.21
C PHE A 87 14.14 3.11 -2.66
N SER A 88 14.01 3.05 -1.33
CA SER A 88 12.88 2.34 -0.68
C SER A 88 11.54 3.00 -1.03
N LEU A 89 11.47 4.34 -1.03
CA LEU A 89 10.28 5.09 -1.40
C LEU A 89 9.93 4.91 -2.89
N LEU A 90 10.92 4.86 -3.78
CA LEU A 90 10.69 4.55 -5.20
C LEU A 90 10.06 3.17 -5.37
N ILE A 91 10.61 2.14 -4.74
CA ILE A 91 10.02 0.79 -4.78
C ILE A 91 8.60 0.81 -4.23
N PHE A 92 8.39 1.45 -3.07
CA PHE A 92 7.06 1.55 -2.47
C PHE A 92 6.06 2.25 -3.37
N GLY A 93 6.47 3.33 -4.05
CA GLY A 93 5.68 4.05 -5.05
C GLY A 93 5.35 3.20 -6.28
N VAL A 94 6.29 2.40 -6.77
CA VAL A 94 6.05 1.46 -7.89
C VAL A 94 5.03 0.40 -7.50
N VAL A 95 5.17 -0.21 -6.31
CA VAL A 95 4.21 -1.20 -5.82
C VAL A 95 2.85 -0.55 -5.61
N TYR A 96 2.79 0.67 -5.09
CA TYR A 96 1.56 1.44 -4.95
C TYR A 96 0.87 1.68 -6.30
N PHE A 97 1.63 2.10 -7.31
CA PHE A 97 1.09 2.34 -8.64
C PHE A 97 0.55 1.05 -9.28
N MET A 98 1.28 -0.06 -9.16
CA MET A 98 0.80 -1.38 -9.59
C MET A 98 -0.48 -1.78 -8.86
N PHE A 99 -0.57 -1.49 -7.56
CA PHE A 99 -1.76 -1.77 -6.76
C PHE A 99 -2.98 -0.95 -7.24
N LEU A 100 -2.79 0.34 -7.54
CA LEU A 100 -3.83 1.17 -8.13
C LEU A 100 -4.28 0.65 -9.50
N LEU A 101 -3.35 0.24 -10.37
CA LEU A 101 -3.70 -0.36 -11.66
C LEU A 101 -4.57 -1.60 -11.49
N LEU A 102 -4.22 -2.49 -10.56
CA LEU A 102 -4.93 -3.75 -10.35
C LEU A 102 -6.30 -3.57 -9.70
N PHE A 103 -6.46 -2.62 -8.77
CA PHE A 103 -7.66 -2.57 -7.93
C PHE A 103 -8.54 -1.34 -8.14
N TYR A 104 -7.96 -0.22 -8.60
CA TYR A 104 -8.72 0.98 -8.94
C TYR A 104 -9.07 1.01 -10.43
N ARG A 105 -8.09 0.77 -11.32
CA ARG A 105 -8.33 0.86 -12.77
C ARG A 105 -9.12 -0.31 -13.35
N SER A 106 -9.11 -1.48 -12.72
CA SER A 106 -9.83 -2.69 -13.16
C SER A 106 -11.36 -2.63 -13.09
N VAL A 107 -11.92 -1.49 -12.68
CA VAL A 107 -13.38 -1.23 -12.75
C VAL A 107 -13.78 -0.72 -14.15
N TYR A 108 -12.79 -0.34 -14.97
CA TYR A 108 -12.92 0.07 -16.38
C TYR A 108 -12.21 -0.92 -17.30
#